data_AF-A0AAJ2MRU7-F1
#
_entry.id   AF-A0AAJ2MRU7-F1
#
_cell.length_a   1.000
_cell.length_b   1.000
_cell.length_c   1.000
_cell.angle_alpha   90.00
_cell.angle_beta   90.00
_cell.angle_gamma   90.00
#
_symmetry.space_group_name_H-M   'P 1'
#
loop_
_entity.id
_entity.type
_entity.pdbx_description
1 polymer ?
#
loop_
_entity_poly.entity_id
_entity_poly.type
_entity_poly.pdbx_seq_one_letter_code
_entity_poly.pdbx_strand_id
1 'polypeptide(L)'
;MNLKTANLSNSYSRKFALLALLTIGTCISLSSHAAPLTISQQQAVNAHFSKLAKTQHAAETQMTEQLKQDFTQQLTVQEHEFMNEICPKYGMTFDVTTNACLR
;
A
#
# COMPACT_ATOMS: atom_id res chain seq x y z
N MET A 1 20.99 -13.56 -9.38
CA MET A 1 22.00 -12.47 -9.34
C MET A 1 22.38 -12.23 -7.89
N ASN A 2 23.66 -12.37 -7.55
CA ASN A 2 24.18 -12.15 -6.19
C ASN A 2 24.46 -10.64 -6.00
N LEU A 3 23.67 -9.95 -5.18
CA LEU A 3 23.91 -8.54 -4.85
C LEU A 3 24.99 -8.47 -3.77
N LYS A 4 26.22 -8.27 -4.22
CA LYS A 4 27.39 -8.02 -3.38
C LYS A 4 27.23 -6.64 -2.75
N THR A 5 26.88 -6.59 -1.47
CA THR A 5 26.89 -5.36 -0.67
C THR A 5 28.33 -4.85 -0.56
N ALA A 6 28.61 -3.71 -1.19
CA ALA A 6 29.90 -3.05 -1.10
C ALA A 6 30.10 -2.52 0.33
N ASN A 7 31.10 -3.05 1.03
CA ASN A 7 31.57 -2.50 2.30
C ASN A 7 32.17 -1.12 2.05
N LEU A 8 31.42 -0.07 2.38
CA LEU A 8 31.86 1.33 2.40
C LEU A 8 32.75 1.59 3.62
N SER A 9 33.92 0.94 3.67
CA SER A 9 34.99 1.29 4.59
C SER A 9 36.00 2.19 3.88
N ASN A 10 35.74 3.49 3.87
CA ASN A 10 36.79 4.47 3.62
C ASN A 10 36.50 5.74 4.41
N SER A 11 37.40 6.16 5.29
CA SER A 11 37.19 7.29 6.22
C SER A 11 36.86 8.61 5.50
N TYR A 12 37.22 8.72 4.22
CA TYR A 12 36.86 9.85 3.34
C TYR A 12 35.38 9.88 2.96
N SER A 13 34.73 8.73 2.74
CA SER A 13 33.29 8.69 2.37
C SER A 13 32.39 9.16 3.50
N ARG A 14 32.78 8.90 4.76
CA ARG A 14 32.06 9.39 5.95
C ARG A 14 32.04 10.92 6.04
N LYS A 15 33.15 11.59 5.71
CA LYS A 15 33.22 13.06 5.75
C LYS A 15 32.34 13.69 4.66
N PHE A 16 32.35 13.12 3.45
CA PHE A 16 31.46 13.58 2.37
C PHE A 16 29.99 13.25 2.64
N ALA A 17 29.69 12.10 3.25
CA ALA A 17 28.33 11.76 3.66
C ALA A 17 27.78 12.71 4.73
N LEU A 18 28.61 13.07 5.72
CA LEU A 18 28.22 14.04 6.75
C LEU A 18 28.02 15.45 6.16
N LEU A 19 28.85 15.87 5.20
CA LEU A 19 28.69 17.15 4.51
C LEU A 19 27.41 17.19 3.65
N ALA A 20 27.09 16.07 2.98
CA ALA A 20 25.85 15.92 2.23
C ALA A 20 24.61 15.95 3.15
N LEU A 21 24.65 15.26 4.29
CA LEU A 21 23.57 15.30 5.28
C LEU A 21 23.42 16.69 5.91
N LEU A 22 24.52 17.38 6.18
CA LEU A 22 24.51 18.75 6.71
C LEU A 22 23.89 19.71 5.70
N THR A 23 24.28 19.64 4.43
CA THR A 23 23.75 20.53 3.37
C THR A 23 22.26 20.29 3.12
N ILE A 24 21.82 19.04 3.06
CA ILE A 24 20.39 18.69 2.95
C ILE A 24 19.64 19.18 4.20
N GLY A 25 20.18 18.98 5.39
CA GLY A 25 19.60 19.46 6.65
C GLY A 25 19.47 20.99 6.72
N THR A 26 20.46 21.73 6.21
CA THR A 26 20.41 23.19 6.16
C THR A 26 19.42 23.72 5.13
N CYS A 27 19.23 23.04 4.00
CA CYS A 27 18.22 23.41 3.01
C CYS A 27 16.79 23.27 3.55
N ILE A 28 16.54 22.29 4.42
CA ILE A 28 15.23 22.07 5.05
C ILE A 28 15.02 23.06 6.23
N SER A 29 16.11 23.49 6.88
CA SER A 29 16.09 24.41 8.03
C SER A 29 15.94 25.89 7.64
N LEU A 30 16.02 26.23 6.36
CA LEU A 30 15.72 27.58 5.88
C LEU A 30 14.22 27.80 5.98
N SER A 31 13.77 28.42 7.06
CA SER A 31 12.40 28.90 7.24
C SER A 31 12.04 29.75 6.02
N SER A 32 11.32 29.17 5.05
CA SER A 32 10.78 29.92 3.92
C SER A 32 9.83 30.96 4.50
N HIS A 33 10.24 32.23 4.49
CA HIS A 33 9.38 33.35 4.85
C HIS A 33 8.43 33.59 3.66
N ALA A 34 7.55 32.63 3.41
CA ALA A 34 6.47 32.81 2.47
C ALA A 34 5.53 33.87 3.05
N ALA A 35 5.18 34.87 2.24
CA ALA A 35 4.18 35.84 2.64
C ALA A 35 2.90 35.10 3.09
N PRO A 36 2.24 35.53 4.17
CA PRO A 36 1.00 34.90 4.62
C PRO A 36 0.00 34.90 3.47
N LEU A 37 -0.67 33.77 3.28
CA LEU A 37 -1.68 33.61 2.24
C LEU A 37 -2.78 34.67 2.45
N THR A 38 -3.15 35.34 1.37
CA THR A 38 -4.36 36.15 1.35
C THR A 38 -5.59 35.27 1.57
N ILE A 39 -6.71 35.85 2.00
CA ILE A 39 -7.96 35.12 2.26
C ILE A 39 -8.38 34.26 1.05
N SER A 40 -8.27 34.80 -0.16
CA SER A 40 -8.62 34.08 -1.39
C SER A 40 -7.68 32.91 -1.68
N GLN A 41 -6.38 33.07 -1.43
CA GLN A 41 -5.41 31.99 -1.58
C GLN A 41 -5.63 30.90 -0.55
N GLN A 42 -5.89 31.25 0.71
CA GLN A 42 -6.21 30.28 1.75
C GLN A 42 -7.49 29.48 1.40
N GLN A 43 -8.51 30.15 0.87
CA GLN A 43 -9.74 29.49 0.45
C GLN A 43 -9.50 28.53 -0.73
N ALA A 44 -8.68 28.91 -1.71
CA ALA A 44 -8.31 28.04 -2.83
C ALA A 44 -7.53 26.81 -2.35
N VAL A 45 -6.58 26.99 -1.43
CA VAL A 45 -5.81 25.91 -0.79
C VAL A 45 -6.74 24.96 -0.02
N ASN A 46 -7.65 25.50 0.80
CA ASN A 46 -8.61 24.70 1.56
C ASN A 46 -9.57 23.92 0.65
N ALA A 47 -10.06 24.55 -0.43
CA ALA A 47 -10.90 23.89 -1.41
C ALA A 47 -10.15 22.74 -2.12
N HIS A 48 -8.88 22.95 -2.46
CA HIS A 48 -8.04 21.93 -3.06
C HIS A 48 -7.81 20.75 -2.12
N PHE A 49 -7.43 20.99 -0.86
CA PHE A 49 -7.26 19.92 0.14
C PHE A 49 -8.55 19.18 0.44
N SER A 50 -9.70 19.88 0.47
CA SER A 50 -11.01 19.23 0.61
C SER A 50 -11.32 18.30 -0.57
N LYS A 51 -11.01 18.72 -1.81
CA LYS A 51 -11.16 17.87 -3.00
C LYS A 51 -10.21 16.68 -2.96
N LEU A 52 -8.96 16.88 -2.55
CA LEU A 52 -7.97 15.83 -2.43
C LEU A 52 -8.42 14.78 -1.41
N ALA A 53 -8.87 15.20 -0.22
CA ALA A 53 -9.36 14.31 0.82
C ALA A 53 -10.56 13.47 0.35
N LYS A 54 -11.52 14.10 -0.35
CA LYS A 54 -12.67 13.36 -0.94
C LYS A 54 -12.21 12.33 -1.97
N THR A 55 -11.27 12.69 -2.83
CA THR A 55 -10.77 11.81 -3.89
C THR A 55 -9.97 10.64 -3.31
N GLN A 56 -9.13 10.90 -2.30
CA GLN A 56 -8.39 9.88 -1.57
C GLN A 56 -9.33 8.89 -0.88
N HIS A 57 -10.34 9.39 -0.17
CA HIS A 57 -11.30 8.52 0.50
C HIS A 57 -12.09 7.64 -0.47
N ALA A 58 -12.50 8.20 -1.61
CA ALA A 58 -13.16 7.43 -2.67
C ALA A 58 -12.25 6.34 -3.25
N ALA A 59 -10.98 6.67 -3.52
CA ALA A 59 -9.99 5.72 -4.03
C ALA A 59 -9.69 4.60 -3.02
N GLU A 60 -9.52 4.93 -1.74
CA GLU A 60 -9.30 3.95 -0.67
C GLU A 60 -10.50 3.02 -0.50
N THR A 61 -11.72 3.57 -0.58
CA THR A 61 -12.95 2.76 -0.50
C THR A 61 -13.05 1.80 -1.67
N GLN A 62 -12.79 2.28 -2.89
CA GLN A 62 -12.80 1.44 -4.09
C GLN A 62 -11.73 0.33 -4.02
N MET A 63 -10.51 0.69 -3.61
CA MET A 63 -9.41 -0.28 -3.46
C MET A 63 -9.74 -1.33 -2.40
N THR A 64 -10.33 -0.91 -1.28
CA THR A 64 -10.72 -1.81 -0.19
C THR A 64 -11.80 -2.79 -0.65
N GLU A 65 -12.80 -2.32 -1.40
CA GLU A 65 -13.86 -3.18 -1.93
C GLU A 65 -13.32 -4.17 -2.97
N GLN A 66 -12.43 -3.74 -3.86
CA GLN A 66 -11.75 -4.63 -4.81
C GLN A 66 -10.94 -5.71 -4.09
N LEU A 67 -10.14 -5.32 -3.10
CA LEU A 67 -9.34 -6.27 -2.31
C LEU A 67 -10.23 -7.29 -1.58
N LYS A 68 -11.37 -6.84 -1.03
CA LYS A 68 -12.34 -7.71 -0.38
C LYS A 68 -12.93 -8.73 -1.37
N GLN A 69 -13.31 -8.29 -2.57
CA GLN A 69 -13.85 -9.16 -3.61
C GLN A 69 -12.81 -10.21 -4.04
N ASP A 70 -11.58 -9.79 -4.32
CA ASP A 70 -10.49 -10.68 -4.70
C ASP A 70 -10.19 -11.71 -3.60
N PHE A 71 -10.18 -11.27 -2.34
CA PHE A 71 -9.96 -12.15 -1.19
C PHE A 71 -11.08 -13.18 -1.05
N THR A 72 -12.35 -12.75 -1.11
CA THR A 72 -13.50 -13.67 -1.05
C THR A 72 -13.46 -14.67 -2.20
N GLN A 73 -13.14 -14.24 -3.41
CA GLN A 73 -13.03 -15.15 -4.56
C GLN A 73 -11.93 -16.20 -4.36
N GLN A 74 -10.74 -15.77 -3.92
CA GLN A 74 -9.64 -16.70 -3.63
C GLN A 74 -10.01 -17.70 -2.52
N LEU A 75 -10.68 -17.23 -1.46
CA LEU A 75 -11.11 -18.08 -0.37
C LEU A 75 -12.12 -19.14 -0.85
N THR A 76 -13.11 -18.75 -1.66
CA THR A 76 -14.08 -19.70 -2.24
C THR A 76 -13.40 -20.73 -3.13
N VAL A 77 -12.46 -20.32 -3.98
CA VAL A 77 -11.70 -21.26 -4.83
C VAL A 77 -10.92 -22.26 -3.97
N GLN A 78 -10.21 -21.79 -2.95
CA GLN A 78 -9.46 -22.66 -2.04
C GLN A 78 -10.37 -23.62 -1.25
N GLU A 79 -11.53 -23.15 -0.81
CA GLU A 79 -12.52 -23.99 -0.14
C GLU A 79 -13.06 -25.06 -1.09
N HIS A 80 -13.38 -24.72 -2.34
CA HIS A 80 -13.82 -25.69 -3.34
C HIS A 80 -12.74 -26.71 -3.67
N GLU A 81 -11.48 -26.29 -3.83
CA GLU A 81 -10.35 -27.20 -4.04
C GLU A 81 -10.20 -28.18 -2.86
N PHE A 82 -10.24 -27.67 -1.63
CA PHE A 82 -10.20 -28.49 -0.43
C PHE A 82 -11.37 -29.48 -0.35
N MET A 83 -12.60 -29.03 -0.62
CA MET A 83 -13.78 -29.87 -0.57
C MET A 83 -13.76 -30.97 -1.65
N ASN A 84 -13.32 -30.63 -2.86
CA ASN A 84 -13.10 -31.59 -3.93
C ASN A 84 -12.06 -32.66 -3.56
N GLU A 85 -11.09 -32.34 -2.72
CA GLU A 85 -10.10 -33.32 -2.25
C GLU A 85 -10.63 -34.19 -1.09
N ILE A 86 -11.39 -33.61 -0.16
CA ILE A 86 -11.79 -34.29 1.08
C ILE A 86 -13.08 -35.11 0.93
N CYS A 87 -14.10 -34.65 0.20
CA CYS A 87 -15.38 -35.37 0.07
C CYS A 87 -15.17 -36.81 -0.49
N PRO A 88 -14.35 -37.03 -1.53
CA PRO A 88 -14.12 -38.37 -2.06
C PRO A 88 -13.45 -39.33 -1.07
N LYS A 89 -12.65 -38.81 -0.13
CA LYS A 89 -12.02 -39.63 0.93
C LYS A 89 -13.05 -40.28 1.85
N TYR A 90 -14.29 -39.79 1.86
CA TYR A 90 -15.40 -40.34 2.63
C TYR A 90 -16.51 -40.96 1.75
N GLY A 91 -16.23 -41.17 0.46
CA GLY A 91 -17.21 -41.73 -0.49
C GLY A 91 -18.36 -40.77 -0.83
N MET A 92 -18.09 -39.46 -0.80
CA MET A 92 -19.02 -38.41 -1.18
C MET A 92 -18.45 -37.63 -2.38
N THR A 93 -19.30 -36.92 -3.11
CA THR A 93 -18.92 -35.99 -4.18
C THR A 93 -19.25 -34.57 -3.74
N PHE A 94 -18.31 -33.63 -3.94
CA PHE A 94 -18.57 -32.23 -3.67
C PHE A 94 -19.51 -31.66 -4.74
N ASP A 95 -20.63 -31.06 -4.31
CA ASP A 95 -21.53 -30.31 -5.17
C ASP A 95 -21.33 -28.81 -4.94
N VAL A 96 -20.77 -28.14 -5.96
CA VAL A 96 -20.52 -26.69 -5.97
C VAL A 96 -21.80 -25.85 -5.92
N THR A 97 -22.94 -26.40 -6.31
CA THR A 97 -24.22 -25.68 -6.31
C THR A 97 -24.74 -25.48 -4.88
N THR A 98 -24.65 -26.52 -4.05
CA THR A 98 -25.11 -26.55 -2.67
C THR A 98 -23.99 -26.27 -1.67
N ASN A 99 -22.74 -26.18 -2.12
CA ASN A 99 -21.53 -26.10 -1.30
C ASN A 99 -21.47 -27.21 -0.23
N ALA A 100 -21.81 -28.44 -0.61
CA ALA A 100 -21.89 -29.58 0.30
C ALA A 100 -21.29 -30.85 -0.30
N CYS A 101 -20.76 -31.73 0.56
CA CYS A 101 -20.47 -33.11 0.17
C CYS A 101 -21.79 -33.90 0.14
N LEU A 102 -22.13 -34.48 -1.01
CA LEU A 102 -23.31 -35.31 -1.19
C LEU A 102 -22.90 -36.76 -1.46
N ARG A 103 -23.75 -37.72 -1.07
CA ARG A 103 -23.48 -39.14 -1.22
C ARG A 103 -23.96 -39.68 -2.56
#